data_AF-A0A3B1AS92-F1
#
_entry.id   AF-A0A3B1AS92-F1
#
_cell.length_a   1.000
_cell.length_b   1.000
_cell.length_c   1.000
_cell.angle_alpha   90.00
_cell.angle_beta   90.00
_cell.angle_gamma   90.00
#
_symmetry.space_group_name_H-M   'P 1'
#
loop_
_entity.id
_entity.type
_entity.pdbx_description
1 polymer ?
#
loop_
_entity_poly.entity_id
_entity_poly.type
_entity_poly.pdbx_seq_one_letter_code
_entity_poly.pdbx_strand_id
1 'polypeptide(L)'
;QENRTDGKTIYGLRTRTLTYIPNAQGTLDIPPVTLNWWNTRQDKPASTTLPAWQFTVQPGAASDAMNEVQETRPQAEDTVQNNPRWLIVGGGILLALVLLWAIGVRRAKRQQRAHAPVTDKNGLPAIEQPHPTDRKSALCELEKACAANDRHTAAQALLKLGHSYWPDDPPHSLSALAARIETGQTPLRELDRSLYAAETTDWNSSTLWDVFKHGLQEKKAAGQHYDGGLKPLYPGSL
;
A
#
# COMPACT_ATOMS: atom_id res chain seq x y z
N GLN A 1 17.70 -12.05 10.42
CA GLN A 1 17.37 -11.21 11.58
C GLN A 1 17.21 -12.16 12.75
N GLU A 2 18.01 -11.98 13.79
CA GLU A 2 17.97 -12.86 14.97
C GLU A 2 17.39 -12.05 16.13
N ASN A 3 16.34 -12.57 16.77
CA ASN A 3 15.81 -11.99 18.00
C ASN A 3 16.52 -12.68 19.18
N ARG A 4 17.23 -11.90 20.00
CA ARG A 4 17.91 -12.37 21.21
C ARG A 4 17.34 -11.68 22.45
N THR A 5 17.49 -12.35 23.58
CA THR A 5 16.98 -11.92 24.88
C THR A 5 18.08 -12.13 25.91
N ASP A 6 18.42 -11.07 26.65
CA ASP A 6 19.35 -11.12 27.79
C ASP A 6 18.59 -11.22 29.13
N GLY A 7 17.48 -11.96 29.15
CA GLY A 7 16.57 -12.11 30.30
C GLY A 7 15.76 -10.87 30.71
N LYS A 8 16.21 -9.65 30.36
CA LYS A 8 15.59 -8.38 30.76
C LYS A 8 15.04 -7.55 29.59
N THR A 9 15.54 -7.76 28.38
CA THR A 9 15.11 -7.01 27.18
C THR A 9 15.26 -7.87 25.94
N ILE A 10 14.23 -7.86 25.10
CA ILE A 10 14.26 -8.49 23.77
C ILE A 10 14.88 -7.49 22.81
N TYR A 11 15.93 -7.88 22.08
CA TYR A 11 16.55 -7.06 21.05
C TYR A 11 16.76 -7.86 19.76
N GLY A 12 16.59 -7.20 18.62
CA GLY A 12 16.84 -7.78 17.30
C GLY A 12 18.23 -7.40 16.78
N LEU A 13 19.00 -8.37 16.31
CA LEU A 13 20.28 -8.14 15.65
C LEU A 13 20.10 -8.26 14.12
N ARG A 14 20.58 -7.25 13.39
CA ARG A 14 20.60 -7.22 11.93
C ARG A 14 22.03 -7.00 11.42
N THR A 15 22.67 -8.08 11.02
CA THR A 15 23.94 -8.03 10.29
C THR A 15 23.65 -7.83 8.79
N ARG A 16 24.37 -6.92 8.14
CA ARG A 16 24.34 -6.72 6.68
C ARG A 16 25.76 -6.89 6.15
N THR A 17 25.94 -7.82 5.21
CA THR A 17 27.21 -8.04 4.52
C THR A 17 27.13 -7.41 3.13
N LEU A 18 28.13 -6.61 2.76
CA LEU A 18 28.25 -6.01 1.44
C LEU A 18 29.57 -6.45 0.81
N THR A 19 29.53 -6.83 -0.46
CA THR A 19 30.71 -7.22 -1.24
C THR A 19 30.97 -6.18 -2.31
N TYR A 20 32.17 -5.62 -2.31
CA TYR A 20 32.64 -4.68 -3.34
C TYR A 20 33.58 -5.42 -4.29
N ILE A 21 33.28 -5.38 -5.59
CA ILE A 21 34.11 -5.99 -6.64
C ILE A 21 34.61 -4.86 -7.54
N PRO A 22 35.82 -4.33 -7.30
CA PRO A 22 36.38 -3.31 -8.17
C PRO A 22 36.76 -3.91 -9.52
N ASN A 23 36.48 -3.17 -10.59
CA ASN A 23 36.68 -3.56 -11.98
C ASN A 23 37.85 -2.83 -12.66
N ALA A 24 38.54 -1.97 -11.93
CA ALA A 24 39.77 -1.30 -12.36
C ALA A 24 40.74 -1.15 -11.19
N GLN A 25 42.03 -1.12 -11.50
CA GLN A 25 43.08 -0.74 -10.56
C GLN A 25 42.97 0.75 -10.22
N GLY A 26 43.35 1.12 -9.00
CA GLY A 26 43.30 2.51 -8.54
C GLY A 26 42.68 2.65 -7.16
N THR A 27 42.18 3.85 -6.85
CA THR A 27 41.65 4.20 -5.53
C THR A 27 40.13 4.01 -5.50
N LEU A 28 39.64 3.17 -4.60
CA LEU A 28 38.22 2.96 -4.33
C LEU A 28 37.81 3.74 -3.07
N ASP A 29 37.04 4.80 -3.28
CA ASP A 29 36.47 5.61 -2.20
C ASP A 29 35.04 5.15 -1.87
N ILE A 30 34.84 4.72 -0.64
CA ILE A 30 33.54 4.41 -0.06
C ILE A 30 33.06 5.63 0.72
N PRO A 31 31.94 6.25 0.31
CA PRO A 31 31.45 7.47 0.96
C PRO A 31 30.93 7.18 2.37
N PRO A 32 30.90 8.20 3.25
CA PRO A 32 30.31 8.07 4.57
C PRO A 32 28.81 7.79 4.45
N VAL A 33 28.27 6.95 5.34
CA VAL A 33 26.86 6.54 5.32
C VAL A 33 26.18 6.96 6.62
N THR A 34 25.15 7.80 6.52
CA THR A 34 24.34 8.21 7.68
C THR A 34 23.15 7.28 7.86
N LEU A 35 23.04 6.70 9.05
CA LEU A 35 21.93 5.87 9.50
C LEU A 35 21.01 6.71 10.39
N ASN A 36 19.71 6.71 10.09
CA ASN A 36 18.68 7.37 10.89
C ASN A 36 17.78 6.30 11.53
N TRP A 37 17.46 6.43 12.80
CA TRP A 37 16.55 5.54 13.51
C TRP A 37 15.80 6.26 14.63
N TRP A 38 14.74 5.64 15.16
CA TRP A 38 14.07 6.12 16.37
C TRP A 38 14.76 5.57 17.62
N ASN A 39 15.29 6.44 18.48
CA ASN A 39 15.86 6.03 19.74
C ASN A 39 14.75 5.80 20.77
N THR A 40 14.38 4.54 20.99
CA THR A 40 13.32 4.15 21.94
C THR A 40 13.63 4.46 23.40
N ARG A 41 14.90 4.71 23.77
CA ARG A 41 15.25 5.14 25.15
C ARG A 41 15.01 6.63 25.39
N GLN A 42 15.08 7.45 24.35
CA GLN A 42 14.93 8.91 24.43
C GLN A 42 13.63 9.41 23.78
N ASP A 43 12.87 8.49 23.18
CA ASP A 43 11.65 8.74 22.40
C ASP A 43 11.79 9.86 21.37
N LYS A 44 12.91 9.83 20.63
CA LYS A 44 13.31 10.87 19.66
C LYS A 44 14.02 10.27 18.46
N PRO A 45 14.00 10.94 17.30
CA PRO A 45 14.84 10.55 16.17
C PRO A 45 16.33 10.72 16.51
N ALA A 46 17.15 9.77 16.08
CA ALA A 46 18.60 9.76 16.26
C ALA A 46 19.30 9.38 14.95
N SER A 47 20.54 9.81 14.81
CA SER A 47 21.38 9.52 13.65
C SER A 47 22.82 9.19 14.04
N THR A 48 23.50 8.40 13.21
CA THR A 48 24.92 8.05 13.32
C THR A 48 25.51 7.95 11.93
N THR A 49 26.74 8.42 11.78
CA THR A 49 27.42 8.40 10.49
C THR A 49 28.58 7.42 10.55
N LEU A 50 28.59 6.48 9.62
CA LEU A 50 29.75 5.64 9.36
C LEU A 50 30.76 6.47 8.55
N PRO A 51 32.06 6.42 8.90
CA PRO A 51 33.08 7.20 8.23
C PRO A 51 33.26 6.74 6.78
N ALA A 52 33.88 7.60 5.97
CA ALA A 52 34.36 7.23 4.65
C ALA A 52 35.52 6.21 4.78
N TRP A 53 35.65 5.32 3.80
CA TRP A 53 36.78 4.39 3.71
C TRP A 53 37.43 4.50 2.34
N GLN A 54 38.76 4.36 2.30
CA GLN A 54 39.52 4.40 1.06
C GLN A 54 40.35 3.12 0.95
N PHE A 55 40.27 2.46 -0.20
CA PHE A 55 40.99 1.22 -0.48
C PHE A 55 41.81 1.37 -1.76
N THR A 56 43.06 0.88 -1.74
CA THR A 56 43.89 0.81 -2.94
C THR A 56 43.71 -0.55 -3.61
N VAL A 57 43.19 -0.56 -4.84
CA VAL A 57 42.96 -1.75 -5.65
C VAL A 57 44.20 -2.02 -6.52
N GLN A 58 44.81 -3.18 -6.32
CA GLN A 58 45.96 -3.63 -7.11
C GLN A 58 45.52 -4.23 -8.46
N PRO A 59 46.42 -4.25 -9.46
CA PRO A 59 46.16 -4.89 -10.75
C PRO A 59 45.81 -6.37 -10.58
N GLY A 60 44.81 -6.85 -11.32
CA GLY A 60 44.58 -8.29 -11.44
C GLY A 60 45.69 -8.94 -12.27
N ALA A 61 46.07 -10.18 -11.96
CA ALA A 61 47.12 -10.93 -12.67
C ALA A 61 46.85 -11.18 -14.17
N ALA A 62 45.72 -10.69 -14.72
CA ALA A 62 45.33 -10.78 -16.12
C ALA A 62 45.33 -9.41 -16.86
N SER A 63 45.80 -8.33 -16.23
CA SER A 63 45.67 -6.96 -16.79
C SER A 63 46.93 -6.41 -17.48
N ASP A 64 47.93 -7.23 -17.77
CA ASP A 64 49.15 -6.78 -18.47
C ASP A 64 49.01 -6.66 -20.00
N ALA A 65 47.78 -6.65 -20.53
CA ALA A 65 47.55 -6.55 -21.97
C ALA A 65 46.34 -5.69 -22.35
N MET A 66 46.22 -4.48 -21.79
CA MET A 66 45.50 -3.38 -22.48
C MET A 66 45.73 -2.05 -21.75
N ASN A 67 46.95 -1.49 -21.80
CA ASN A 67 47.12 -0.08 -21.45
C ASN A 67 48.22 0.57 -22.27
N GLU A 68 48.02 0.59 -23.58
CA GLU A 68 48.67 1.58 -24.45
C GLU A 68 47.68 2.01 -25.53
N VAL A 69 46.86 3.01 -25.20
CA VAL A 69 46.36 3.92 -26.23
C VAL A 69 46.57 5.33 -25.69
N GLN A 70 47.62 5.94 -26.22
CA GLN A 70 47.95 7.35 -26.09
C GLN A 70 46.74 8.22 -26.37
N GLU A 71 46.48 9.11 -25.43
CA GLU A 71 45.52 10.19 -25.52
C GLU A 71 46.02 11.23 -26.53
N THR A 72 45.62 11.06 -27.79
CA THR A 72 45.70 12.14 -28.79
C THR A 72 44.39 12.91 -28.70
N ARG A 73 44.46 14.14 -28.19
CA ARG A 73 43.35 15.09 -28.14
C ARG A 73 43.10 15.68 -29.55
N PRO A 74 41.92 15.48 -30.18
CA PRO A 74 41.41 16.43 -31.15
C PRO A 74 40.53 17.43 -30.40
N GLN A 75 40.88 18.70 -30.51
CA GLN A 75 39.99 19.80 -30.15
C GLN A 75 38.84 19.81 -31.16
N ALA A 76 37.71 19.19 -30.81
CA ALA A 76 36.46 19.33 -31.53
C ALA A 76 35.60 20.35 -30.76
N GLU A 77 35.32 21.46 -31.43
CA GLU A 77 34.36 22.46 -30.99
C GLU A 77 32.96 21.86 -31.07
N ASP A 78 32.38 21.48 -29.93
CA ASP A 78 30.96 21.17 -29.86
C ASP A 78 30.17 22.49 -29.93
N THR A 79 29.79 22.84 -31.16
CA THR A 79 28.67 23.74 -31.40
C THR A 79 27.41 23.04 -30.87
N VAL A 80 26.93 23.51 -29.71
CA VAL A 80 25.62 23.12 -29.18
C VAL A 80 24.54 23.63 -30.13
N GLN A 81 24.20 22.81 -31.10
CA GLN A 81 23.04 23.02 -31.95
C GLN A 81 21.80 22.74 -31.09
N ASN A 82 21.34 23.78 -30.40
CA ASN A 82 20.08 23.85 -29.67
C ASN A 82 18.93 23.54 -30.65
N ASN A 83 18.52 22.28 -30.71
CA ASN A 83 17.36 21.83 -31.47
C ASN A 83 16.14 21.80 -30.55
N PRO A 84 15.25 22.80 -30.58
CA PRO A 84 14.13 22.97 -29.64
C PRO A 84 13.00 21.94 -29.84
N ARG A 85 13.20 20.92 -30.69
CA ARG A 85 12.17 19.96 -31.07
C ARG A 85 11.99 18.81 -30.07
N TRP A 86 12.97 18.52 -29.22
CA TRP A 86 12.80 17.51 -28.15
C TRP A 86 11.86 18.02 -27.05
N LEU A 87 11.82 19.32 -26.76
CA LEU A 87 10.89 19.89 -25.78
C LEU A 87 9.41 19.65 -26.13
N ILE A 88 9.09 19.45 -27.41
CA ILE A 88 7.71 19.21 -27.88
C ILE A 88 7.29 17.74 -27.66
N VAL A 89 8.21 16.78 -27.80
CA VAL A 89 7.91 15.34 -27.60
C VAL A 89 7.81 15.01 -26.10
N GLY A 90 8.64 15.61 -25.25
CA GLY A 90 8.56 15.45 -23.79
C GLY A 90 7.34 16.16 -23.18
N GLY A 91 7.01 17.36 -23.67
CA GLY A 91 5.87 18.13 -23.20
C GLY A 91 4.52 17.47 -23.49
N GLY A 92 4.38 16.80 -24.64
CA GLY A 92 3.16 16.09 -25.02
C GLY A 92 2.84 14.90 -24.09
N ILE A 93 3.86 14.17 -23.65
CA ILE A 93 3.69 13.01 -22.77
C ILE A 93 3.31 13.45 -21.35
N LEU A 94 3.93 14.51 -20.83
CA LEU A 94 3.56 15.08 -19.53
C LEU A 94 2.15 15.65 -19.55
N LEU A 95 1.76 16.35 -20.63
CA LEU A 95 0.40 16.87 -20.78
C LEU A 95 -0.62 15.71 -20.86
N ALA A 96 -0.31 14.64 -21.59
CA ALA A 96 -1.17 13.47 -21.68
C ALA A 96 -1.35 12.75 -20.34
N LEU A 97 -0.27 12.61 -19.54
CA LEU A 97 -0.32 12.04 -18.20
C LEU A 97 -1.12 12.92 -17.22
N VAL A 98 -0.95 14.24 -17.28
CA VAL A 98 -1.72 15.19 -16.46
C VAL A 98 -3.21 15.17 -16.86
N LEU A 99 -3.51 15.08 -18.15
CA LEU A 99 -4.88 14.95 -18.64
C LEU A 99 -5.51 13.62 -18.24
N LEU A 100 -4.79 12.50 -18.35
CA LEU A 100 -5.23 11.18 -17.88
C LEU A 100 -5.49 11.18 -16.37
N TRP A 101 -4.58 11.76 -15.58
CA TRP A 101 -4.75 11.92 -14.14
C TRP A 101 -5.93 12.82 -13.81
N ALA A 102 -6.08 13.97 -14.49
CA ALA A 102 -7.20 14.88 -14.29
C ALA A 102 -8.55 14.26 -14.69
N ILE A 103 -8.59 13.41 -15.73
CA ILE A 103 -9.79 12.65 -16.12
C ILE A 103 -10.10 11.57 -15.09
N GLY A 104 -9.08 10.87 -14.58
CA GLY A 104 -9.21 9.90 -13.48
C GLY A 104 -9.79 10.56 -12.22
N VAL A 105 -9.20 11.68 -11.79
CA VAL A 105 -9.68 12.47 -10.64
C VAL A 105 -11.08 13.04 -10.90
N ARG A 106 -11.40 13.52 -12.11
CA ARG A 106 -12.75 13.98 -12.45
C ARG A 106 -13.76 12.86 -12.48
N ARG A 107 -13.42 11.66 -12.92
CA ARG A 107 -14.29 10.48 -12.86
C ARG A 107 -14.50 10.01 -11.42
N ALA A 108 -13.45 9.97 -10.62
CA ALA A 108 -13.55 9.68 -9.19
C ALA A 108 -14.41 10.73 -8.47
N LYS A 109 -14.19 12.03 -8.72
CA LYS A 109 -15.03 13.11 -8.18
C LYS A 109 -16.45 13.12 -8.77
N ARG A 110 -16.68 12.67 -10.01
CA ARG A 110 -18.04 12.51 -10.57
C ARG A 110 -18.77 11.30 -9.99
N GLN A 111 -18.06 10.22 -9.67
CA GLN A 111 -18.64 9.09 -8.94
C GLN A 111 -18.97 9.48 -7.50
N GLN A 112 -18.14 10.32 -6.86
CA GLN A 112 -18.46 10.91 -5.56
C GLN A 112 -19.59 11.96 -5.64
N ARG A 113 -19.69 12.74 -6.72
CA ARG A 113 -20.76 13.74 -6.93
C ARG A 113 -22.07 13.17 -7.47
N ALA A 114 -22.06 11.98 -8.07
CA ALA A 114 -23.28 11.23 -8.36
C ALA A 114 -23.92 10.66 -7.07
N HIS A 115 -23.16 10.65 -5.97
CA HIS A 115 -23.63 10.41 -4.60
C HIS A 115 -23.77 11.71 -3.78
N ALA A 116 -23.73 12.89 -4.39
CA ALA A 116 -24.17 14.10 -3.68
C ALA A 116 -25.70 13.97 -3.49
N PRO A 117 -26.20 13.83 -2.25
CA PRO A 117 -27.62 13.82 -2.02
C PRO A 117 -28.14 15.17 -2.51
N VAL A 118 -29.17 15.14 -3.35
CA VAL A 118 -29.97 16.32 -3.64
C VAL A 118 -30.46 16.79 -2.28
N THR A 119 -29.83 17.86 -1.78
CA THR A 119 -30.18 18.47 -0.51
C THR A 119 -31.50 19.19 -0.75
N ASP A 120 -32.60 18.47 -0.61
CA ASP A 120 -33.85 19.13 -0.30
C ASP A 120 -33.69 19.72 1.09
N LYS A 121 -33.57 21.06 1.11
CA LYS A 121 -33.66 21.84 2.33
C LYS A 121 -35.09 21.69 2.84
N ASN A 122 -35.31 20.72 3.74
CA ASN A 122 -36.26 20.84 4.85
C ASN A 122 -36.26 19.59 5.74
N GLY A 123 -35.87 19.78 7.00
CA GLY A 123 -36.51 19.12 8.15
C GLY A 123 -35.98 17.75 8.59
N LEU A 124 -35.27 17.78 9.74
CA LEU A 124 -35.03 16.69 10.72
C LEU A 124 -34.05 15.55 10.34
N PRO A 125 -33.19 15.10 11.28
CA PRO A 125 -32.29 13.98 11.06
C PRO A 125 -33.10 12.69 11.14
N ALA A 126 -33.52 12.18 9.99
CA ALA A 126 -33.99 10.81 9.88
C ALA A 126 -32.79 9.88 10.05
N ILE A 127 -32.91 8.93 10.97
CA ILE A 127 -31.94 7.85 11.18
C ILE A 127 -31.78 7.12 9.84
N GLU A 128 -30.64 7.33 9.19
CA GLU A 128 -30.35 6.85 7.84
C GLU A 128 -30.14 5.34 7.89
N GLN A 129 -31.20 4.58 7.60
CA GLN A 129 -31.09 3.13 7.45
C GLN A 129 -30.29 2.80 6.17
N PRO A 130 -29.50 1.70 6.15
CA PRO A 130 -28.69 1.36 4.99
C PRO A 130 -29.58 1.03 3.80
N HIS A 131 -29.57 1.89 2.78
CA HIS A 131 -30.41 1.72 1.60
C HIS A 131 -29.90 0.59 0.69
N PRO A 132 -30.80 -0.23 0.08
CA PRO A 132 -30.44 -1.33 -0.83
C PRO A 132 -29.66 -0.90 -2.08
N THR A 133 -29.64 0.39 -2.40
CA THR A 133 -28.85 0.98 -3.49
C THR A 133 -27.34 0.88 -3.21
N ASP A 134 -26.90 1.06 -1.96
CA ASP A 134 -25.48 1.09 -1.61
C ASP A 134 -24.84 -0.31 -1.77
N ARG A 135 -25.61 -1.36 -1.45
CA ARG A 135 -25.24 -2.77 -1.66
C ARG A 135 -24.96 -3.08 -3.13
N LYS A 136 -25.87 -2.67 -4.03
CA LYS A 136 -25.71 -2.91 -5.47
C LYS A 136 -24.52 -2.15 -6.04
N SER A 137 -24.29 -0.91 -5.59
CA SER A 137 -23.09 -0.17 -6.00
C SER A 137 -21.80 -0.83 -5.52
N ALA A 138 -21.75 -1.29 -4.26
CA ALA A 138 -20.56 -1.98 -3.73
C ALA A 138 -20.26 -3.29 -4.48
N LEU A 139 -21.29 -4.06 -4.85
CA LEU A 139 -21.13 -5.26 -5.68
C LEU A 139 -20.64 -4.93 -7.10
N CYS A 140 -21.15 -3.88 -7.72
CA CYS A 140 -20.69 -3.43 -9.04
C CYS A 140 -19.24 -2.92 -9.00
N GLU A 141 -18.85 -2.23 -7.92
CA GLU A 141 -17.46 -1.83 -7.68
C GLU A 141 -16.56 -3.05 -7.51
N LEU A 142 -17.00 -4.05 -6.75
CA LEU A 142 -16.27 -5.31 -6.57
C LEU A 142 -16.06 -6.06 -7.89
N GLU A 143 -17.12 -6.18 -8.71
CA GLU A 143 -17.04 -6.81 -10.04
C GLU A 143 -15.96 -6.17 -10.91
N LYS A 144 -15.97 -4.83 -11.00
CA LYS A 144 -14.98 -4.06 -11.77
C LYS A 144 -13.58 -4.24 -11.22
N ALA A 145 -13.42 -4.24 -9.89
CA ALA A 145 -12.12 -4.45 -9.26
C ALA A 145 -11.56 -5.84 -9.53
N CYS A 146 -12.41 -6.88 -9.47
CA CYS A 146 -12.02 -8.24 -9.80
C CYS A 146 -11.64 -8.38 -11.28
N ALA A 147 -12.39 -7.75 -12.20
CA ALA A 147 -12.09 -7.72 -13.62
C ALA A 147 -10.77 -6.98 -13.94
N ALA A 148 -10.46 -5.92 -13.20
CA ALA A 148 -9.20 -5.17 -13.31
C ALA A 148 -8.03 -5.81 -12.53
N ASN A 149 -8.26 -6.92 -11.82
CA ASN A 149 -7.32 -7.55 -10.90
C ASN A 149 -6.75 -6.59 -9.83
N ASP A 150 -7.53 -5.60 -9.42
CA ASP A 150 -7.13 -4.58 -8.44
C ASP A 150 -7.49 -5.00 -7.02
N ARG A 151 -6.46 -5.41 -6.27
CA ARG A 151 -6.56 -5.87 -4.88
C ARG A 151 -7.08 -4.79 -3.93
N HIS A 152 -6.60 -3.56 -4.08
CA HIS A 152 -6.94 -2.48 -3.14
C HIS A 152 -8.39 -2.05 -3.32
N THR A 153 -8.83 -1.90 -4.58
CA THR A 153 -10.21 -1.54 -4.87
C THR A 153 -11.18 -2.66 -4.50
N ALA A 154 -10.80 -3.93 -4.71
CA ALA A 154 -11.62 -5.07 -4.29
C ALA A 154 -11.80 -5.12 -2.77
N ALA A 155 -10.74 -4.85 -2.01
CA ALA A 155 -10.80 -4.79 -0.55
C ALA A 155 -11.73 -3.69 -0.04
N GLN A 156 -11.62 -2.48 -0.62
CA GLN A 156 -12.49 -1.35 -0.26
C GLN A 156 -13.96 -1.63 -0.57
N ALA A 157 -14.25 -2.20 -1.75
CA ALA A 157 -15.61 -2.56 -2.14
C ALA A 157 -16.23 -3.61 -1.20
N LEU A 158 -15.44 -4.61 -0.76
CA LEU A 158 -15.86 -5.61 0.22
C LEU A 158 -16.13 -5.00 1.60
N LEU A 159 -15.30 -4.09 2.07
CA LEU A 159 -15.55 -3.39 3.34
C LEU A 159 -16.81 -2.53 3.24
N LYS A 160 -16.97 -1.75 2.17
CA LYS A 160 -18.19 -0.97 1.92
C LYS A 160 -19.44 -1.85 1.89
N LEU A 161 -19.36 -3.01 1.24
CA LEU A 161 -20.42 -4.01 1.28
C LEU A 161 -20.69 -4.48 2.71
N GLY A 162 -19.65 -4.77 3.50
CA GLY A 162 -19.78 -5.13 4.92
C GLY A 162 -20.46 -4.07 5.80
N HIS A 163 -20.17 -2.78 5.59
CA HIS A 163 -20.82 -1.68 6.32
C HIS A 163 -22.34 -1.66 6.09
N SER A 164 -22.81 -2.10 4.92
CA SER A 164 -24.24 -2.18 4.60
C SER A 164 -24.98 -3.37 5.24
N TYR A 165 -24.25 -4.36 5.74
CA TYR A 165 -24.81 -5.51 6.48
C TYR A 165 -24.79 -5.25 8.00
N TRP A 166 -23.73 -4.61 8.52
CA TRP A 166 -23.59 -4.28 9.95
C TRP A 166 -23.41 -2.77 10.16
N PRO A 167 -24.49 -1.96 10.12
CA PRO A 167 -24.38 -0.50 10.28
C PRO A 167 -23.98 -0.07 11.71
N ASP A 168 -24.41 -0.81 12.74
CA ASP A 168 -24.14 -0.47 14.14
C ASP A 168 -22.71 -0.83 14.60
N ASP A 169 -22.10 -1.83 13.95
CA ASP A 169 -20.74 -2.29 14.24
C ASP A 169 -20.05 -2.70 12.93
N PRO A 170 -19.63 -1.74 12.08
CA PRO A 170 -19.10 -2.06 10.76
C PRO A 170 -17.71 -2.71 10.83
N PRO A 171 -17.42 -3.74 10.01
CA PRO A 171 -16.09 -4.32 9.94
C PRO A 171 -15.09 -3.36 9.28
N HIS A 172 -14.02 -3.02 9.99
CA HIS A 172 -12.97 -2.10 9.51
C HIS A 172 -11.79 -2.80 8.81
N SER A 173 -11.75 -4.13 8.80
CA SER A 173 -10.70 -4.92 8.13
C SER A 173 -11.26 -6.16 7.48
N LEU A 174 -10.56 -6.69 6.46
CA LEU A 174 -10.97 -7.91 5.77
C LEU A 174 -10.98 -9.12 6.70
N SER A 175 -10.06 -9.16 7.67
CA SER A 175 -10.03 -10.22 8.69
C SER A 175 -11.23 -10.12 9.66
N ALA A 176 -11.64 -8.90 10.02
CA ALA A 176 -12.86 -8.68 10.82
C ALA A 176 -14.13 -9.06 10.05
N LEU A 177 -14.18 -8.75 8.75
CA LEU A 177 -15.25 -9.20 7.86
C LEU A 177 -15.29 -10.73 7.74
N ALA A 178 -14.13 -11.38 7.59
CA ALA A 178 -14.01 -12.83 7.50
C ALA A 178 -14.58 -13.55 8.74
N ALA A 179 -14.46 -12.94 9.93
CA ALA A 179 -14.97 -13.51 11.17
C ALA A 179 -16.50 -13.53 11.26
N ARG A 180 -17.18 -12.65 10.50
CA ARG A 180 -18.63 -12.43 10.56
C ARG A 180 -19.41 -13.16 9.47
N ILE A 181 -18.72 -13.72 8.47
CA ILE A 181 -19.34 -14.42 7.34
C ILE A 181 -19.23 -15.95 7.47
N GLU A 182 -20.24 -16.67 7.01
CA GLU A 182 -20.26 -18.14 7.00
C GLU A 182 -19.35 -18.72 5.92
N THR A 183 -19.37 -18.12 4.73
CA THR A 183 -18.68 -18.63 3.53
C THR A 183 -17.78 -17.55 2.92
N GLY A 184 -16.74 -17.96 2.18
CA GLY A 184 -15.83 -17.03 1.49
C GLY A 184 -14.65 -16.51 2.30
N GLN A 185 -14.39 -17.07 3.49
CA GLN A 185 -13.25 -16.68 4.33
C GLN A 185 -11.88 -16.93 3.68
N THR A 186 -11.76 -18.00 2.89
CA THR A 186 -10.51 -18.35 2.21
C THR A 186 -10.11 -17.33 1.13
N PRO A 187 -10.96 -17.03 0.13
CA PRO A 187 -10.61 -16.00 -0.86
C PRO A 187 -10.41 -14.62 -0.21
N LEU A 188 -11.15 -14.32 0.87
CA LEU A 188 -10.98 -13.05 1.60
C LEU A 188 -9.61 -12.95 2.29
N ARG A 189 -9.13 -14.05 2.90
CA ARG A 189 -7.80 -14.12 3.51
C ARG A 189 -6.67 -14.10 2.48
N GLU A 190 -6.89 -14.69 1.31
CA GLU A 190 -5.91 -14.63 0.23
C GLU A 190 -5.78 -13.20 -0.31
N LEU A 191 -6.90 -12.50 -0.50
CA LEU A 191 -6.91 -11.08 -0.82
C LEU A 191 -6.18 -10.28 0.26
N ASP A 192 -6.51 -10.47 1.54
CA ASP A 192 -5.87 -9.78 2.67
C ASP A 192 -4.35 -9.99 2.68
N ARG A 193 -3.88 -11.23 2.54
CA ARG A 193 -2.45 -11.55 2.42
C ARG A 193 -1.81 -10.83 1.24
N SER A 194 -2.47 -10.83 0.08
CA SER A 194 -1.93 -10.23 -1.14
C SER A 194 -1.78 -8.71 -1.05
N LEU A 195 -2.49 -8.03 -0.14
CA LEU A 195 -2.33 -6.59 0.10
C LEU A 195 -1.03 -6.25 0.85
N TYR A 196 -0.52 -7.19 1.64
CA TYR A 196 0.64 -6.98 2.52
C TYR A 196 1.87 -7.78 2.08
N ALA A 197 1.75 -8.64 1.07
CA ALA A 197 2.88 -9.36 0.51
C ALA A 197 3.89 -8.39 -0.13
N ALA A 198 5.19 -8.64 0.11
CA ALA A 198 6.27 -7.85 -0.48
C ALA A 198 6.38 -8.02 -2.00
N GLU A 199 5.84 -9.13 -2.53
CA GLU A 199 5.77 -9.43 -3.95
C GLU A 199 4.33 -9.46 -4.43
N THR A 200 4.12 -9.31 -5.74
CA THR A 200 2.79 -9.43 -6.34
C THR A 200 2.33 -10.88 -6.28
N THR A 201 1.74 -11.30 -5.16
CA THR A 201 1.10 -12.60 -5.03
C THR A 201 -0.11 -12.65 -5.97
N ASP A 202 -0.18 -13.70 -6.79
CA ASP A 202 -1.35 -14.02 -7.60
C ASP A 202 -2.51 -14.42 -6.68
N TRP A 203 -3.31 -13.43 -6.31
CA TRP A 203 -4.61 -13.66 -5.69
C TRP A 203 -5.63 -14.03 -6.76
N ASN A 204 -6.59 -14.88 -6.42
CA ASN A 204 -7.57 -15.37 -7.37
C ASN A 204 -8.83 -14.47 -7.37
N SER A 205 -8.84 -13.45 -8.23
CA SER A 205 -9.94 -12.47 -8.32
C SER A 205 -11.26 -13.08 -8.81
N SER A 206 -11.21 -14.07 -9.70
CA SER A 206 -12.41 -14.73 -10.23
C SER A 206 -13.09 -15.62 -9.19
N THR A 207 -12.32 -16.35 -8.39
CA THR A 207 -12.84 -17.14 -7.26
C THR A 207 -13.45 -16.23 -6.20
N LEU A 208 -12.82 -15.08 -5.94
CA LEU A 208 -13.37 -14.09 -5.01
C LEU A 208 -14.71 -13.55 -5.51
N TRP A 209 -14.80 -13.17 -6.79
CA TRP A 209 -16.06 -12.70 -7.36
C TRP A 209 -17.17 -13.76 -7.33
N ASP A 210 -16.85 -15.00 -7.70
CA ASP A 210 -17.86 -16.07 -7.76
C ASP A 210 -18.56 -16.30 -6.41
N VAL A 211 -17.80 -16.19 -5.32
CA VAL A 211 -18.31 -16.32 -3.96
C VAL A 211 -19.16 -15.13 -3.52
N PHE A 212 -18.75 -13.90 -3.84
CA PHE A 212 -19.38 -12.68 -3.32
C PHE A 212 -20.40 -12.02 -4.26
N LYS A 213 -20.57 -12.49 -5.50
CA LYS A 213 -21.53 -11.93 -6.48
C LYS A 213 -22.98 -11.88 -5.99
N HIS A 214 -23.33 -12.74 -5.05
CA HIS A 214 -24.66 -12.81 -4.44
C HIS A 214 -24.77 -12.05 -3.09
N GLY A 215 -23.70 -11.41 -2.62
CA GLY A 215 -23.65 -10.72 -1.34
C GLY A 215 -22.90 -11.50 -0.24
N LEU A 216 -22.96 -10.98 0.98
CA LEU A 216 -22.31 -11.57 2.16
C LEU A 216 -23.29 -12.52 2.86
N GLN A 217 -22.81 -13.70 3.24
CA GLN A 217 -23.58 -14.66 4.04
C GLN A 217 -23.23 -14.44 5.51
N GLU A 218 -24.09 -13.77 6.27
CA GLU A 218 -23.86 -13.51 7.69
C GLU A 218 -23.87 -14.80 8.50
N LYS A 219 -22.93 -14.94 9.43
CA LYS A 219 -22.93 -16.02 10.41
C LYS A 219 -24.08 -15.81 11.37
N LYS A 220 -25.13 -16.64 11.28
CA LYS A 220 -26.19 -16.63 12.28
C LYS A 220 -25.59 -17.03 13.63
N ALA A 221 -25.56 -16.10 14.58
CA ALA A 221 -25.32 -16.44 15.96
C ALA A 221 -26.42 -17.41 16.40
N ALA A 222 -26.05 -18.62 16.83
CA ALA A 222 -26.97 -19.52 17.49
C ALA A 222 -27.61 -18.76 18.66
N GLY A 223 -28.92 -18.54 18.60
CA GLY A 223 -29.61 -17.54 19.39
C GLY A 223 -29.34 -17.67 20.89
N GLN A 224 -28.78 -16.62 21.47
CA GLN A 224 -29.05 -16.33 22.87
C GLN A 224 -30.40 -15.62 22.92
N HIS A 225 -31.42 -16.34 23.39
CA HIS A 225 -32.63 -15.75 23.95
C HIS A 225 -32.20 -14.75 25.03
N TYR A 226 -32.24 -13.46 24.71
CA TYR A 226 -32.23 -12.41 25.72
C TYR A 226 -33.68 -12.20 26.14
N ASP A 227 -34.10 -12.91 27.19
CA ASP A 227 -35.27 -12.50 27.96
C ASP A 227 -35.00 -11.09 28.50
N GLY A 228 -35.86 -10.16 28.11
CA GLY A 228 -35.80 -8.75 28.46
C GLY A 228 -35.96 -8.52 29.96
N GLY A 229 -34.85 -8.62 30.69
CA GLY A 229 -34.78 -8.43 32.14
C GLY A 229 -33.56 -7.62 32.55
N LEU A 230 -33.39 -6.40 32.02
CA LEU A 230 -32.43 -5.46 32.61
C LEU A 230 -33.02 -4.95 33.94
N LYS A 231 -32.40 -5.38 35.04
CA LYS A 231 -32.71 -4.94 36.41
C LYS A 231 -32.24 -3.48 36.57
N PRO A 232 -33.09 -2.53 37.02
CA PRO A 232 -32.69 -1.13 37.18
C PRO A 232 -31.63 -0.99 38.26
N LEU A 233 -30.52 -0.30 37.93
CA LEU A 233 -29.33 -0.12 38.76
C LEU A 233 -29.41 1.05 39.77
N TYR A 234 -30.61 1.55 40.08
CA TYR A 234 -30.78 2.59 41.10
C TYR A 234 -32.04 2.36 41.93
N PRO A 235 -31.93 2.04 43.24
CA PRO A 235 -32.97 2.38 44.18
C PRO A 235 -32.92 3.90 44.44
N GLY A 236 -34.03 4.58 44.18
CA GLY A 236 -34.19 6.00 44.47
C GLY A 236 -33.98 6.28 45.96
N SER A 237 -33.16 7.29 46.25
CA SER A 237 -33.11 7.91 47.57
C SER A 237 -34.15 9.03 47.61
N LEU A 238 -35.12 8.87 48.50
CA LEU A 238 -35.95 9.94 49.06
C LEU A 238 -35.61 10.05 50.54
#